data_AF-N2ACI3-F1
#
_entry.id   AF-N2ACI3-F1
#
_cell.length_a   1.000
_cell.length_b   1.000
_cell.length_c   1.000
_cell.angle_alpha   90.00
_cell.angle_beta   90.00
_cell.angle_gamma   90.00
#
_symmetry.space_group_name_H-M   'P 1'
#
loop_
_entity.id
_entity.type
_entity.pdbx_description
1 polymer ?
#
loop_
_entity_poly.entity_id
_entity_poly.type
_entity_poly.pdbx_seq_one_letter_code
_entity_poly.pdbx_strand_id
1 'polypeptide(L)' 'MILNVDLDSYDDFNELGEAFEKKFPGKFSTLKLGHGIIKVINSTALIDFAREWFDKKDHQLGNAVD' A
#
# COMPACT_ATOMS: atom_id res chain seq x y z
N MET A 1 10.86 7.87 27.87
CA MET A 1 10.38 8.71 26.76
C MET A 1 10.36 7.80 25.54
N ILE A 2 9.23 7.14 25.28
CA ILE A 2 9.08 6.32 24.08
C ILE A 2 8.96 7.32 22.93
N LEU A 3 9.88 7.23 21.97
CA LEU A 3 9.83 8.02 20.74
C LEU A 3 8.48 7.68 20.09
N ASN A 4 7.53 8.61 20.11
CA ASN A 4 6.38 8.57 19.23
C ASN A 4 6.98 8.81 17.84
N VAL A 5 7.48 7.75 17.20
CA VAL A 5 7.67 7.73 15.75
C VAL A 5 6.26 7.97 15.24
N ASP A 6 5.98 9.23 14.96
CA ASP A 6 4.97 9.62 14.00
C ASP A 6 5.37 8.84 12.75
N LEU A 7 4.76 7.67 12.56
CA LEU A 7 4.75 7.00 11.25
C LEU A 7 3.97 7.98 10.39
N ASP A 8 4.73 8.94 9.87
CA ASP A 8 4.30 9.99 8.96
C ASP A 8 3.35 9.32 7.97
N SER A 9 2.18 9.92 7.69
CA SER A 9 1.06 9.31 6.94
C SER A 9 1.44 8.77 5.52
N TYR A 10 2.70 8.95 5.14
CA TYR A 10 3.40 8.34 4.04
C TYR A 10 3.72 6.84 4.18
N ASP A 11 3.82 6.31 5.41
CA ASP A 11 4.13 4.89 5.69
C ASP A 11 2.88 3.99 5.78
N ASP A 12 1.72 4.48 5.34
CA ASP A 12 0.47 3.72 5.27
C ASP A 12 0.47 2.69 4.10
N PHE A 13 1.44 1.77 4.12
CA PHE A 13 1.48 0.62 3.21
C PHE A 13 0.26 -0.30 3.37
N ASN A 14 -0.42 -0.24 4.50
CA ASN A 14 -1.67 -0.97 4.73
C ASN A 14 -2.78 -0.46 3.80
N GLU A 15 -2.97 0.86 3.70
CA GLU A 15 -4.00 1.44 2.83
C GLU A 15 -3.69 1.18 1.35
N LEU A 16 -2.42 1.30 0.95
CA LEU A 16 -1.95 0.96 -0.38
C LEU A 16 -2.18 -0.53 -0.68
N GLY A 17 -1.84 -1.42 0.25
CA GLY A 17 -2.03 -2.86 0.14
C GLY A 17 -3.50 -3.23 -0.05
N GLU A 18 -4.40 -2.66 0.76
CA GLU A 18 -5.84 -2.87 0.61
C GLU A 18 -6.38 -2.34 -0.72
N ALA A 19 -5.91 -1.17 -1.17
CA ALA A 19 -6.32 -0.60 -2.45
C ALA A 19 -5.83 -1.45 -3.63
N PHE A 20 -4.60 -1.98 -3.55
CA PHE A 20 -4.03 -2.90 -4.53
C PHE A 20 -4.85 -4.20 -4.60
N GLU A 21 -5.15 -4.80 -3.45
CA GLU A 21 -5.91 -6.05 -3.38
C GLU A 21 -7.33 -5.90 -3.92
N LYS A 22 -7.98 -4.77 -3.65
CA LYS A 22 -9.31 -4.45 -4.23
C LYS A 22 -9.26 -4.23 -5.74
N LYS A 23 -8.24 -3.51 -6.24
CA LYS A 23 -8.10 -3.19 -7.67
C LYS A 23 -7.65 -4.39 -8.51
N PHE A 24 -6.84 -5.28 -7.94
CA PHE A 24 -6.22 -6.39 -8.64
C PHE A 24 -6.37 -7.74 -7.92
N PRO A 25 -7.60 -8.27 -7.77
CA PRO A 25 -7.86 -9.54 -7.07
C PRO A 25 -7.13 -10.75 -7.68
N GLY A 26 -6.73 -10.69 -8.95
CA GLY A 26 -5.97 -11.74 -9.63
C GLY A 26 -4.45 -11.54 -9.68
N LYS A 27 -3.91 -10.48 -9.06
CA LYS A 27 -2.46 -10.18 -9.05
C LYS A 27 -1.78 -10.53 -7.72
N PHE A 28 -2.54 -11.09 -6.78
CA PHE A 28 -2.04 -11.70 -5.58
C PHE A 28 -2.72 -13.05 -5.33
N SER A 29 -2.11 -13.86 -4.48
CA SER A 29 -2.69 -15.10 -4.01
C SER A 29 -2.43 -15.25 -2.52
N THR A 30 -3.45 -15.68 -1.81
CA THR A 30 -3.37 -15.90 -0.36
C THR A 30 -3.23 -17.39 -0.11
N LEU A 31 -2.16 -17.76 0.58
CA LEU A 31 -1.84 -19.13 0.96
C LEU A 31 -1.83 -19.23 2.48
N LYS A 32 -2.31 -20.36 3.01
CA LYS A 32 -2.23 -20.65 4.44
C LYS A 32 -1.02 -21.55 4.69
N LEU A 33 -0.13 -21.13 5.59
CA LEU A 33 1.02 -21.93 6.02
C LEU A 33 0.93 -22.15 7.54
N GLY A 34 0.46 -23.34 7.94
CA GLY A 34 0.15 -23.65 9.33
C GLY A 34 -0.94 -22.73 9.89
N HIS A 35 -0.59 -21.93 10.90
CA HIS A 35 -1.47 -20.90 11.48
C HIS A 35 -1.28 -19.51 10.87
N GLY A 36 -0.29 -19.34 9.97
CA GLY A 36 0.00 -18.07 9.30
C GLY A 36 -0.69 -17.92 7.95
N ILE A 37 -0.80 -16.67 7.50
CA ILE A 37 -1.27 -16.31 6.16
C ILE A 37 -0.10 -15.70 5.41
N ILE A 38 0.15 -16.20 4.20
CA ILE A 38 1.16 -15.69 3.27
C ILE A 38 0.44 -15.12 2.07
N LYS A 39 0.80 -13.89 1.67
CA LYS A 39 0.35 -13.31 0.41
C LYS A 39 1.50 -13.34 -0.59
N VAL A 40 1.28 -14.01 -1.71
CA VAL A 40 2.19 -14.01 -2.85
C VAL A 40 1.71 -12.92 -3.81
N ILE A 41 2.56 -11.94 -4.08
CA ILE A 41 2.21 -10.77 -4.88
C ILE A 41 3.23 -10.64 -6.01
N ASN A 42 2.75 -10.33 -7.21
CA ASN A 42 3.65 -9.94 -8.30
C ASN A 42 4.24 -8.54 -7.99
N SER A 43 5.55 -8.48 -7.75
CA SER A 43 6.24 -7.26 -7.34
C SER A 43 6.13 -6.13 -8.36
N THR A 44 6.25 -6.45 -9.66
CA THR A 44 6.10 -5.44 -10.73
C THR A 44 4.72 -4.79 -10.69
N ALA A 45 3.66 -5.60 -10.59
CA ALA A 45 2.29 -5.09 -10.51
C ALA A 45 2.06 -4.22 -9.27
N LEU A 46 2.65 -4.58 -8.13
CA LEU A 46 2.57 -3.80 -6.90
C LEU A 46 3.31 -2.46 -7.03
N ILE A 47 4.52 -2.46 -7.59
CA ILE A 47 5.34 -1.25 -7.76
C ILE A 47 4.68 -0.28 -8.76
N ASP A 48 4.17 -0.78 -9.89
CA ASP A 48 3.47 0.07 -10.86
C ASP A 48 2.22 0.71 -10.25
N PHE A 49 1.43 -0.07 -9.49
CA PHE A 49 0.28 0.46 -8.77
C PHE A 49 0.68 1.50 -7.72
N ALA A 50 1.74 1.23 -6.94
CA ALA A 50 2.21 2.13 -5.91
C ALA A 50 2.61 3.49 -6.50
N ARG A 51 3.32 3.49 -7.64
CA ARG A 51 3.68 4.72 -8.35
C ARG A 51 2.46 5.56 -8.70
N GLU A 52 1.45 4.96 -9.33
CA GLU A 52 0.21 5.66 -9.67
C GLU A 52 -0.55 6.16 -8.43
N TRP A 53 -0.51 5.40 -7.35
CA TRP A 53 -1.24 5.71 -6.12
C TRP A 53 -0.62 6.88 -5.36
N PHE A 54 0.71 6.90 -5.23
CA PHE A 54 1.43 8.02 -4.61
C PHE A 54 1.37 9.29 -5.46
N ASP A 55 1.47 9.18 -6.78
CA ASP A 55 1.30 10.31 -7.70
C ASP A 55 -0.07 10.99 -7.51
N LYS A 56 -1.14 10.20 -7.38
CA LYS A 56 -2.48 10.72 -7.07
C LYS A 56 -2.61 11.33 -5.68
N LYS A 57 -1.91 10.79 -4.67
CA LYS A 57 -1.90 11.39 -3.33
C LYS A 57 -1.16 12.72 -3.33
N ASP A 58 -0.02 12.78 -3.99
CA ASP A 58 0.78 14.00 -4.16
C ASP A 58 -0.04 15.11 -4.85
N HIS A 59 -0.73 14.79 -5.94
CA HIS A 59 -1.63 15.72 -6.62
C HIS A 59 -2.82 16.21 -5.74
N GLN A 60 -3.31 15.38 -4.82
CA GLN A 60 -4.41 15.76 -3.91
C GLN A 60 -3.93 16.61 -2.73
N LEU A 61 -2.72 16.35 -2.22
CA LEU A 61 -2.11 17.11 -1.13
C LEU A 61 -1.45 18.40 -1.62
N GLY A 62 -0.90 18.41 -2.82
CA GLY A 62 -0.33 19.60 -3.47
C GLY A 62 -1.37 20.67 -3.82
N ASN A 63 -2.63 20.28 -3.99
CA ASN A 63 -3.75 21.21 -4.18
C ASN A 63 -4.41 21.68 -2.86
N ALA A 64 -3.93 21.23 -1.70
CA ALA A 64 -4.39 21.73 -0.39
C ALA A 64 -3.61 22.99 0.07
N VAL A 65 -2.71 23.50 -0.77
CA VAL A 65 -1.93 24.72 -0.56
C VAL A 65 -2.18 25.68 -1.73
N ASP A 66 -3.43 26.13 -1.86
CA ASP A 66 -3.79 27.40 -2.54
C ASP A 66 -4.80 28.16 -1.67
#